data_AF-A0A4Y8XST9-F1
#
_entry.id   AF-A0A4Y8XST9-F1
#
_cell.length_a   1.000
_cell.length_b   1.000
_cell.length_c   1.000
_cell.angle_alpha   90.00
_cell.angle_beta   90.00
_cell.angle_gamma   90.00
#
_symmetry.space_group_name_H-M   'P 1'
#
loop_
_entity.id
_entity.type
_entity.pdbx_description
1 polymer ?
#
loop_
_entity_poly.entity_id
_entity_poly.type
_entity_poly.pdbx_seq_one_letter_code
_entity_poly.pdbx_strand_id
1 'polypeptide(L)'
;MQRSAPRPSRSRTRNRVRMLACAAVPVMIVAAGCSSDSDDAAKDADKPAASASKEAPKVAPAKFSSLPADPCKSIARKTIEDLVPKAKDKSGSSGKSSDISTRGSCSWNGLDDNGVKGSQYRWLDISFMRYDSDTGIGSGQDRAADYYKKEVAKARATEGAKGTKAAPASGIGTEATTVTYSLTKTDESFGYATVVARSENVVITLTYNGAGYAGAKSPAASDLVKGATKATKEAVAAVPGAAG
;
A
#
# COMPACT_ATOMS: atom_id res chain seq x y z
N MET A 1 -6.44 53.20 14.78
CA MET A 1 -6.89 53.30 13.37
C MET A 1 -6.61 51.97 12.66
N GLN A 2 -7.63 51.11 12.58
CA GLN A 2 -7.60 49.88 11.76
C GLN A 2 -7.34 50.22 10.29
N ARG A 3 -6.45 49.47 9.64
CA ARG A 3 -6.53 49.21 8.20
C ARG A 3 -6.27 47.72 7.95
N SER A 4 -7.37 47.01 7.74
CA SER A 4 -7.43 45.59 7.37
C SER A 4 -6.87 45.37 5.97
N ALA A 5 -6.00 44.37 5.81
CA ALA A 5 -5.55 43.90 4.51
C ALA A 5 -6.62 43.00 3.83
N PRO A 6 -6.73 43.03 2.49
CA PRO A 6 -7.76 42.28 1.75
C PRO A 6 -7.46 40.78 1.69
N ARG A 7 -8.51 39.96 1.90
CA ARG A 7 -8.46 38.49 1.73
C ARG A 7 -8.47 38.12 0.24
N PRO A 8 -7.70 37.11 -0.19
CA PRO A 8 -7.80 36.59 -1.55
C PRO A 8 -9.12 35.84 -1.79
N SER A 9 -9.75 36.17 -2.92
CA SER A 9 -11.00 35.60 -3.43
C SER A 9 -10.83 34.13 -3.84
N ARG A 10 -11.68 33.24 -3.30
CA ARG A 10 -11.86 31.87 -3.79
C ARG A 10 -12.67 31.90 -5.10
N SER A 11 -12.03 31.74 -6.25
CA SER A 11 -12.75 31.46 -7.50
C SER A 11 -13.25 30.02 -7.48
N ARG A 12 -14.56 29.86 -7.29
CA ARG A 12 -15.27 28.57 -7.31
C ARG A 12 -15.67 28.24 -8.74
N THR A 13 -14.78 27.61 -9.52
CA THR A 13 -15.10 27.12 -10.86
C THR A 13 -15.98 25.87 -10.74
N ARG A 14 -17.27 26.01 -11.07
CA ARG A 14 -18.23 24.91 -11.16
C ARG A 14 -18.03 24.19 -12.49
N ASN A 15 -17.46 22.98 -12.48
CA ASN A 15 -17.56 22.09 -13.63
C ASN A 15 -18.98 21.52 -13.71
N ARG A 16 -19.71 21.87 -14.77
CA ARG A 16 -21.01 21.25 -15.11
C ARG A 16 -20.73 19.94 -15.85
N VAL A 17 -21.04 18.81 -15.22
CA VAL A 17 -21.08 17.51 -15.89
C VAL A 17 -22.37 17.44 -16.71
N ARG A 18 -22.24 17.34 -18.04
CA ARG A 18 -23.35 17.05 -18.94
C ARG A 18 -23.62 15.54 -18.89
N MET A 19 -24.76 15.16 -18.32
CA MET A 19 -25.33 13.81 -18.45
C MET A 19 -25.93 13.67 -19.85
N LEU A 20 -25.43 12.73 -20.67
CA LEU A 20 -26.14 12.26 -21.85
C LEU A 20 -27.02 11.07 -21.44
N ALA A 21 -28.33 11.25 -21.56
CA ALA A 21 -29.32 10.18 -21.50
C ALA A 21 -29.42 9.51 -22.87
N CYS A 22 -29.30 8.18 -22.92
CA CYS A 22 -29.69 7.39 -24.09
C CYS A 22 -30.93 6.57 -23.74
N ALA A 23 -31.96 6.77 -24.55
CA ALA A 23 -33.28 6.17 -24.45
C ALA A 23 -33.30 4.69 -24.88
N ALA A 24 -34.25 3.96 -24.29
CA ALA A 24 -34.57 2.56 -24.54
C ALA A 24 -35.23 2.29 -25.90
N VAL A 25 -35.10 1.05 -26.41
CA VAL A 25 -36.16 0.35 -27.17
C VAL A 25 -36.08 -1.16 -26.90
N PRO A 26 -37.21 -1.87 -26.65
CA PRO A 26 -37.28 -3.30 -26.33
C PRO A 26 -37.63 -4.16 -27.57
N VAL A 27 -37.15 -5.41 -27.65
CA VAL A 27 -37.73 -6.47 -28.50
C VAL A 27 -37.67 -7.83 -27.80
N MET A 28 -38.78 -8.55 -27.96
CA MET A 28 -39.27 -9.74 -27.26
C MET A 28 -38.79 -11.09 -27.87
N ILE A 29 -39.22 -12.18 -27.20
CA ILE A 29 -39.68 -13.50 -27.72
C ILE A 29 -38.75 -14.69 -27.38
N VAL A 30 -39.04 -15.55 -26.39
CA VAL A 30 -40.01 -16.69 -26.20
C VAL A 30 -39.25 -18.03 -26.19
N ALA A 31 -39.44 -18.81 -25.13
CA ALA A 31 -39.60 -20.27 -25.14
C ALA A 31 -40.42 -20.62 -23.88
N ALA A 32 -41.73 -20.87 -23.97
CA ALA A 32 -42.38 -22.14 -24.33
C ALA A 32 -42.10 -23.27 -23.31
N GLY A 33 -43.15 -23.66 -22.58
CA GLY A 33 -43.15 -24.74 -21.60
C GLY A 33 -44.46 -24.79 -20.81
N CYS A 34 -45.58 -24.88 -21.53
CA CYS A 34 -46.92 -25.10 -20.99
C CYS A 34 -47.13 -26.59 -20.67
N SER A 35 -47.73 -26.91 -19.52
CA SER A 35 -48.87 -27.85 -19.52
C SER A 35 -49.72 -27.64 -18.27
N SER A 36 -51.03 -27.59 -18.53
CA SER A 36 -52.16 -27.40 -17.61
C SER A 36 -52.57 -28.66 -16.85
N ASP A 37 -53.51 -28.42 -15.93
CA ASP A 37 -54.65 -29.25 -15.49
C ASP A 37 -54.61 -29.89 -14.08
N SER A 38 -55.44 -29.27 -13.22
CA SER A 38 -56.61 -29.85 -12.52
C SER A 38 -56.43 -30.95 -11.46
N ASP A 39 -56.82 -30.54 -10.24
CA ASP A 39 -57.52 -31.23 -9.14
C ASP A 39 -57.15 -32.64 -8.63
N ASP A 40 -57.44 -32.77 -7.34
CA ASP A 40 -57.69 -33.96 -6.52
C ASP A 40 -56.59 -34.59 -5.65
N ALA A 41 -57.07 -34.96 -4.46
CA ALA A 41 -56.35 -35.26 -3.24
C ALA A 41 -55.70 -36.65 -3.21
N ALA A 42 -54.53 -36.75 -2.57
CA ALA A 42 -54.10 -37.96 -1.87
C ALA A 42 -53.09 -37.62 -0.76
N LYS A 43 -53.37 -38.15 0.43
CA LYS A 43 -52.48 -38.18 1.59
C LYS A 43 -51.28 -39.09 1.29
N ASP A 44 -50.08 -38.70 1.71
CA ASP A 44 -49.33 -39.36 2.78
C ASP A 44 -47.84 -38.98 2.81
N ALA A 45 -47.32 -39.02 4.04
CA ALA A 45 -45.92 -39.08 4.45
C ALA A 45 -45.08 -37.79 4.38
N ASP A 46 -45.22 -37.00 5.44
CA ASP A 46 -44.15 -36.20 6.05
C ASP A 46 -42.84 -37.01 6.11
N LYS A 47 -41.90 -36.68 5.22
CA LYS A 47 -40.50 -37.05 5.35
C LYS A 47 -39.73 -35.76 5.58
N PRO A 48 -39.12 -35.52 6.75
CA PRO A 48 -38.31 -34.34 6.96
C PRO A 48 -37.19 -34.36 5.92
N ALA A 49 -37.23 -33.42 4.98
CA ALA A 49 -36.08 -33.12 4.15
C ALA A 49 -34.98 -32.67 5.12
N ALA A 50 -34.01 -33.55 5.36
CA ALA A 50 -32.80 -33.19 6.05
C ALA A 50 -32.18 -32.03 5.27
N SER A 51 -32.36 -30.82 5.80
CA SER A 51 -31.64 -29.65 5.31
C SER A 51 -30.17 -29.96 5.52
N ALA A 52 -29.49 -30.39 4.47
CA ALA A 52 -28.04 -30.41 4.43
C ALA A 52 -27.63 -28.95 4.61
N SER A 53 -27.31 -28.58 5.85
CA SER A 53 -26.69 -27.31 6.17
C SER A 53 -25.38 -27.29 5.39
N LYS A 54 -25.39 -26.61 4.26
CA LYS A 54 -24.20 -26.39 3.43
C LYS A 54 -23.22 -25.64 4.33
N GLU A 55 -22.22 -26.34 4.85
CA GLU A 55 -21.22 -25.73 5.72
C GLU A 55 -20.60 -24.56 4.94
N ALA A 56 -20.72 -23.35 5.48
CA ALA A 56 -20.23 -22.17 4.80
C ALA A 56 -18.72 -22.30 4.56
N PRO A 57 -18.18 -21.85 3.41
CA PRO A 57 -16.75 -21.92 3.15
C PRO A 57 -15.96 -21.31 4.30
N LYS A 58 -15.17 -22.14 5.00
CA LYS A 58 -14.35 -21.69 6.12
C LYS A 58 -13.06 -21.07 5.57
N VAL A 59 -12.98 -19.74 5.61
CA VAL A 59 -11.77 -19.01 5.25
C VAL A 59 -10.78 -19.04 6.41
N ALA A 60 -9.49 -19.25 6.11
CA ALA A 60 -8.44 -19.23 7.12
C ALA A 60 -8.36 -17.85 7.80
N PRO A 61 -8.25 -17.78 9.14
CA PRO A 61 -8.21 -16.51 9.86
C PRO A 61 -6.93 -15.72 9.54
N ALA A 62 -7.00 -14.40 9.66
CA ALA A 62 -5.86 -13.52 9.50
C ALA A 62 -4.88 -13.72 10.68
N LYS A 63 -3.57 -13.78 10.40
CA LYS A 63 -2.55 -14.03 11.43
C LYS A 63 -2.31 -12.81 12.32
N PHE A 64 -2.26 -11.62 11.72
CA PHE A 64 -2.10 -10.34 12.41
C PHE A 64 -3.44 -9.62 12.50
N SER A 65 -3.83 -9.25 13.72
CA SER A 65 -5.05 -8.48 14.00
C SER A 65 -4.82 -6.97 14.07
N SER A 66 -3.57 -6.51 14.13
CA SER A 66 -3.23 -5.10 14.23
C SER A 66 -1.93 -4.75 13.49
N LEU A 67 -1.72 -3.45 13.30
CA LEU A 67 -0.49 -2.85 12.82
C LEU A 67 0.29 -2.21 13.99
N PRO A 68 1.56 -1.81 13.80
CA PRO A 68 2.24 -0.97 14.78
C PRO A 68 1.38 0.24 15.13
N ALA A 69 1.15 0.48 16.42
CA ALA A 69 0.31 1.59 16.89
C ALA A 69 0.83 2.95 16.39
N ASP A 70 2.14 3.06 16.24
CA ASP A 70 2.82 4.20 15.63
C ASP A 70 3.75 3.69 14.51
N PRO A 71 3.38 3.89 13.23
CA PRO A 71 4.22 3.50 12.10
C PRO A 71 5.61 4.16 12.10
N CYS A 72 5.76 5.34 12.70
CA CYS A 72 7.06 6.01 12.79
C CYS A 72 8.01 5.34 13.78
N LYS A 73 7.48 4.57 14.74
CA LYS A 73 8.28 3.77 15.69
C LYS A 73 8.61 2.37 15.18
N SER A 74 8.18 2.03 13.96
CA SER A 74 8.51 0.74 13.34
C SER A 74 9.98 0.61 12.91
N ILE A 75 10.70 1.73 12.86
CA ILE A 75 12.13 1.79 12.55
C ILE A 75 12.83 2.42 13.75
N ALA A 76 13.95 1.83 14.18
CA ALA A 76 14.69 2.33 15.32
C ALA A 76 15.21 3.75 15.04
N ARG A 77 15.15 4.62 16.05
CA ARG A 77 15.64 6.01 15.95
C ARG A 77 17.09 6.08 15.43
N LYS A 78 17.95 5.17 15.88
CA LYS A 78 19.34 5.08 15.40
C LYS A 78 19.41 4.80 13.90
N THR A 79 18.57 3.89 13.40
CA THR A 79 18.47 3.60 11.96
C THR A 79 17.97 4.81 11.18
N ILE A 80 17.02 5.58 11.71
CA ILE A 80 16.61 6.85 11.09
C ILE A 80 17.76 7.87 11.05
N GLU A 81 18.53 8.00 12.14
CA GLU A 81 19.69 8.89 12.18
C GLU A 81 20.80 8.47 11.21
N ASP A 82 20.99 7.17 11.01
CA ASP A 82 21.96 6.65 10.04
C ASP A 82 21.50 6.89 8.58
N LEU A 83 20.21 6.69 8.29
CA LEU A 83 19.67 6.76 6.92
C LEU A 83 19.29 8.18 6.48
N VAL A 84 18.88 9.02 7.43
CA VAL A 84 18.43 10.40 7.21
C VAL A 84 19.06 11.33 8.26
N PRO A 85 20.40 11.52 8.25
CA PRO A 85 21.14 12.18 9.33
C PRO A 85 20.71 13.62 9.63
N LYS A 86 20.19 14.33 8.63
CA LYS A 86 19.64 15.69 8.75
C LYS A 86 18.11 15.71 8.60
N ALA A 87 17.43 14.68 9.11
CA ALA A 87 15.98 14.62 9.10
C ALA A 87 15.38 15.90 9.72
N LYS A 88 14.42 16.52 9.01
CA LYS A 88 13.67 17.69 9.51
C LYS A 88 12.95 17.39 10.83
N ASP A 89 12.41 16.18 10.92
CA ASP A 89 11.82 15.64 12.13
C ASP A 89 12.32 14.20 12.33
N LYS A 90 13.04 13.97 13.43
CA LYS A 90 13.58 12.64 13.77
C LYS A 90 12.48 11.65 14.19
N SER A 91 11.36 12.15 14.68
CA SER A 91 10.19 11.33 15.02
C SER A 91 9.38 10.93 13.78
N GLY A 92 9.65 11.56 12.63
CA GLY A 92 8.98 11.28 11.38
C GLY A 92 7.62 11.96 11.25
N SER A 93 7.12 11.99 10.03
CA SER A 93 5.80 12.51 9.70
C SER A 93 4.85 11.36 9.44
N SER A 94 3.97 11.09 10.41
CA SER A 94 2.94 10.06 10.30
C SER A 94 1.92 10.42 9.22
N GLY A 95 1.61 9.46 8.36
CA GLY A 95 0.59 9.62 7.33
C GLY A 95 -0.82 9.53 7.92
N LYS A 96 -1.76 10.27 7.34
CA LYS A 96 -3.17 10.26 7.76
C LYS A 96 -3.91 9.16 7.00
N SER A 97 -4.71 8.37 7.73
CA SER A 97 -5.64 7.39 7.17
C SER A 97 -6.98 7.50 7.88
N SER A 98 -8.07 7.30 7.13
CA SER A 98 -9.41 7.11 7.72
C SER A 98 -9.58 5.71 8.31
N ASP A 99 -8.69 4.78 7.97
CA ASP A 99 -8.63 3.43 8.52
C ASP A 99 -7.20 3.14 8.99
N ILE A 100 -6.93 3.48 10.25
CA ILE A 100 -5.64 3.23 10.90
C ILE A 100 -5.50 1.79 11.39
N SER A 101 -6.58 0.99 11.35
CA SER A 101 -6.58 -0.41 11.79
C SER A 101 -5.99 -1.35 10.74
N THR A 102 -6.09 -0.96 9.46
CA THR A 102 -5.55 -1.71 8.32
C THR A 102 -4.47 -0.98 7.54
N ARG A 103 -4.28 0.33 7.80
CA ARG A 103 -3.28 1.15 7.09
C ARG A 103 -2.46 2.00 8.05
N GLY A 104 -1.16 2.06 7.81
CA GLY A 104 -0.26 2.97 8.52
C GLY A 104 0.84 3.45 7.60
N SER A 105 1.36 4.66 7.80
CA SER A 105 2.55 5.11 7.08
C SER A 105 3.32 6.15 7.87
N CYS A 106 4.61 6.27 7.58
CA CYS A 106 5.46 7.32 8.09
C CYS A 106 6.52 7.72 7.05
N SER A 107 7.02 8.94 7.14
CA SER A 107 8.10 9.42 6.28
C SER A 107 9.09 10.32 7.01
N TRP A 108 10.31 10.37 6.49
CA TRP A 108 11.41 11.21 6.94
C TRP A 108 12.11 11.80 5.73
N ASN A 109 12.54 13.04 5.85
CA ASN A 109 13.39 13.66 4.85
C ASN A 109 14.38 14.62 5.47
N GLY A 110 15.55 14.70 4.87
CA GLY A 110 16.64 15.55 5.29
C GLY A 110 17.48 16.02 4.13
N LEU A 111 18.03 17.21 4.30
CA LEU A 111 19.04 17.78 3.42
C LEU A 111 20.23 18.16 4.29
N ASP A 112 21.36 17.50 4.03
CA ASP A 112 22.65 17.95 4.55
C ASP A 112 23.20 18.99 3.59
N ASP A 113 22.91 20.26 3.89
CA ASP A 113 23.21 21.38 3.01
C ASP A 113 24.59 21.99 3.29
N ASN A 114 25.51 21.88 2.33
CA ASN A 114 26.81 22.55 2.38
C ASN A 114 26.96 23.59 1.26
N GLY A 115 25.85 24.05 0.69
CA GLY A 115 25.82 25.01 -0.41
C GLY A 115 26.60 24.51 -1.63
N VAL A 116 27.45 25.39 -2.19
CA VAL A 116 28.28 25.08 -3.36
C VAL A 116 29.33 23.98 -3.13
N LYS A 117 29.52 23.53 -1.88
CA LYS A 117 30.43 22.44 -1.53
C LYS A 117 29.78 21.06 -1.67
N GLY A 118 28.50 21.00 -2.05
CA GLY A 118 27.78 19.78 -2.28
C GLY A 118 26.85 19.41 -1.14
N SER A 119 25.61 19.06 -1.48
CA SER A 119 24.57 18.75 -0.50
C SER A 119 24.04 17.33 -0.69
N GLN A 120 23.59 16.68 0.38
CA GLN A 120 23.05 15.32 0.35
C GLN A 120 21.60 15.29 0.79
N TYR A 121 20.72 14.95 -0.14
CA TYR A 121 19.31 14.72 0.15
C TYR A 121 19.06 13.24 0.46
N ARG A 122 18.22 12.99 1.47
CA ARG A 122 17.70 11.66 1.81
C ARG A 122 16.21 11.74 2.08
N TRP A 123 15.47 10.76 1.58
CA TRP A 123 14.07 10.53 1.86
C TRP A 123 13.83 9.05 2.14
N LEU A 124 13.10 8.77 3.21
CA LEU A 124 12.66 7.44 3.61
C LEU A 124 11.17 7.49 3.87
N ASP A 125 10.41 6.60 3.27
CA ASP A 125 9.01 6.38 3.63
C ASP A 125 8.71 4.90 3.82
N ILE A 126 7.72 4.63 4.65
CA ILE A 126 7.20 3.31 4.92
C ILE A 126 5.69 3.34 4.96
N SER A 127 5.07 2.27 4.45
CA SER A 127 3.64 2.03 4.51
C SER A 127 3.35 0.58 4.89
N PHE A 128 2.24 0.40 5.61
CA PHE A 128 1.72 -0.88 6.07
C PHE A 128 0.30 -1.04 5.54
N MET A 129 0.00 -2.23 5.05
CA MET A 129 -1.31 -2.65 4.57
C MET A 129 -1.64 -4.02 5.14
N ARG A 130 -2.59 -4.09 6.07
CA ARG A 130 -3.10 -5.33 6.67
C ARG A 130 -4.41 -5.74 6.01
N TYR A 131 -4.62 -7.03 5.84
CA TYR A 131 -5.87 -7.58 5.36
C TYR A 131 -6.50 -8.49 6.40
N ASP A 132 -7.80 -8.29 6.65
CA ASP A 132 -8.65 -9.25 7.35
C ASP A 132 -9.06 -10.38 6.42
N SER A 133 -9.31 -11.54 7.03
CA SER A 133 -9.98 -12.65 6.37
C SER A 133 -11.49 -12.42 6.40
N ASP A 134 -12.13 -12.64 5.27
CA ASP A 134 -13.57 -12.45 5.10
C ASP A 134 -14.14 -13.57 4.24
N THR A 135 -15.29 -14.11 4.60
CA THR A 135 -15.89 -15.26 3.90
C THR A 135 -16.40 -14.94 2.50
N GLY A 136 -16.70 -13.67 2.22
CA GLY A 136 -17.14 -13.19 0.91
C GLY A 136 -16.00 -12.76 -0.02
N ILE A 137 -14.79 -12.51 0.52
CA ILE A 137 -13.65 -11.98 -0.26
C ILE A 137 -12.47 -12.95 -0.33
N GLY A 138 -12.21 -13.73 0.74
CA GLY A 138 -11.07 -14.64 0.83
C GLY A 138 -10.15 -14.34 2.02
N SER A 139 -9.08 -15.12 2.15
CA SER A 139 -8.18 -15.03 3.30
C SER A 139 -7.35 -13.75 3.28
N GLY A 140 -7.02 -13.22 4.45
CA GLY A 140 -6.13 -12.07 4.56
C GLY A 140 -4.75 -12.33 3.95
N GLN A 141 -4.28 -13.58 3.98
CA GLN A 141 -3.00 -13.97 3.39
C GLN A 141 -3.02 -13.87 1.87
N ASP A 142 -4.05 -14.42 1.21
CA ASP A 142 -4.16 -14.38 -0.25
C ASP A 142 -4.28 -12.94 -0.76
N ARG A 143 -5.09 -12.15 -0.04
CA ARG A 143 -5.26 -10.71 -0.33
C ARG A 143 -3.95 -9.94 -0.19
N ALA A 144 -3.17 -10.24 0.86
CA ALA A 144 -1.85 -9.65 1.05
C ALA A 144 -0.86 -10.11 -0.03
N ALA A 145 -0.89 -11.38 -0.45
CA ALA A 145 -0.05 -11.92 -1.52
C ALA A 145 -0.34 -11.23 -2.86
N ASP A 146 -1.61 -11.00 -3.18
CA ASP A 146 -2.00 -10.26 -4.38
C ASP A 146 -1.61 -8.79 -4.30
N TYR A 147 -1.76 -8.15 -3.14
CA TYR A 147 -1.34 -6.77 -2.94
C TYR A 147 0.18 -6.62 -3.03
N TYR A 148 0.94 -7.56 -2.48
CA TYR A 148 2.40 -7.63 -2.60
C TYR A 148 2.84 -7.66 -4.07
N LYS A 149 2.26 -8.56 -4.89
CA LYS A 149 2.55 -8.62 -6.33
C LYS A 149 2.25 -7.29 -7.03
N LYS A 150 1.15 -6.63 -6.67
CA LYS A 150 0.76 -5.31 -7.22
C LYS A 150 1.76 -4.22 -6.84
N GLU A 151 2.19 -4.14 -5.59
CA GLU A 151 3.16 -3.13 -5.14
C GLU A 151 4.55 -3.37 -5.77
N VAL A 152 4.99 -4.62 -5.92
CA VAL A 152 6.21 -4.95 -6.67
C VAL A 152 6.08 -4.53 -8.14
N ALA A 153 4.98 -4.86 -8.80
CA ALA A 153 4.74 -4.48 -10.19
C ALA A 153 4.71 -2.95 -10.35
N LYS A 154 4.05 -2.24 -9.45
CA LYS A 154 4.00 -0.77 -9.40
C LYS A 154 5.39 -0.16 -9.24
N ALA A 155 6.21 -0.68 -8.33
CA ALA A 155 7.58 -0.21 -8.15
C ALA A 155 8.43 -0.41 -9.42
N ARG A 156 8.27 -1.56 -10.10
CA ARG A 156 8.97 -1.86 -11.37
C ARG A 156 8.51 -0.96 -12.53
N ALA A 157 7.24 -0.57 -12.52
CA ALA A 157 6.62 0.26 -13.55
C ALA A 157 6.68 1.76 -13.24
N THR A 158 7.57 2.19 -12.33
CA THR A 158 7.73 3.61 -11.99
C THR A 158 8.03 4.43 -13.24
N GLU A 159 7.19 5.42 -13.52
CA GLU A 159 7.32 6.27 -14.71
C GLU A 159 8.64 7.05 -14.71
N GLY A 160 9.32 7.07 -15.87
CA GLY A 160 10.61 7.75 -16.04
C GLY A 160 11.79 7.02 -15.38
N ALA A 161 11.57 5.88 -14.72
CA ALA A 161 12.63 5.11 -14.08
C ALA A 161 13.64 4.58 -15.10
N LYS A 162 14.93 4.72 -14.77
CA LYS A 162 16.04 4.18 -15.55
C LYS A 162 16.74 3.07 -14.77
N GLY A 163 17.23 2.07 -15.50
CA GLY A 163 18.03 0.98 -14.92
C GLY A 163 17.27 0.14 -13.89
N THR A 164 15.96 0.01 -14.03
CA THR A 164 15.11 -0.75 -13.10
C THR A 164 15.59 -2.19 -12.97
N LYS A 165 15.84 -2.63 -11.74
CA LYS A 165 16.17 -4.02 -11.39
C LYS A 165 15.28 -4.46 -10.25
N ALA A 166 14.92 -5.73 -10.24
CA ALA A 166 14.19 -6.35 -9.14
C ALA A 166 14.88 -7.66 -8.75
N ALA A 167 15.02 -7.89 -7.45
CA ALA A 167 15.62 -9.12 -6.92
C ALA A 167 14.90 -9.54 -5.62
N PRO A 168 14.77 -10.85 -5.36
CA PRO A 168 14.29 -11.32 -4.06
C PRO A 168 15.16 -10.79 -2.90
N ALA A 169 14.53 -10.49 -1.78
CA ALA A 169 15.20 -10.07 -0.55
C ALA A 169 14.93 -11.10 0.56
N SER A 170 15.85 -12.04 0.75
CA SER A 170 15.69 -13.13 1.71
C SER A 170 15.74 -12.66 3.17
N GLY A 171 14.98 -13.36 4.03
CA GLY A 171 14.99 -13.12 5.48
C GLY A 171 14.23 -11.85 5.90
N ILE A 172 13.20 -11.47 5.15
CA ILE A 172 12.31 -10.34 5.44
C ILE A 172 10.86 -10.82 5.25
N GLY A 173 10.14 -11.03 6.36
CA GLY A 173 8.77 -11.57 6.32
C GLY A 173 8.70 -12.96 5.66
N THR A 174 7.51 -13.31 5.19
CA THR A 174 7.22 -14.52 4.41
C THR A 174 7.82 -14.43 3.01
N GLU A 175 7.80 -13.25 2.39
CA GLU A 175 8.45 -12.97 1.10
C GLU A 175 8.79 -11.48 0.97
N ALA A 176 9.86 -11.16 0.22
CA ALA A 176 10.17 -9.77 -0.11
C ALA A 176 10.91 -9.64 -1.43
N THR A 177 10.72 -8.47 -2.08
CA THR A 177 11.41 -8.07 -3.31
C THR A 177 11.97 -6.67 -3.13
N THR A 178 13.24 -6.49 -3.51
CA THR A 178 13.85 -5.17 -3.66
C THR A 178 13.79 -4.75 -5.11
N VAL A 179 13.31 -3.53 -5.36
CA VAL A 179 13.31 -2.88 -6.67
C VAL A 179 14.18 -1.63 -6.59
N THR A 180 15.18 -1.54 -7.46
CA THR A 180 16.07 -0.37 -7.55
C THR A 180 15.94 0.29 -8.90
N TYR A 181 16.03 1.62 -8.93
CA TYR A 181 16.04 2.39 -10.17
C TYR A 181 16.63 3.78 -9.90
N SER A 182 16.84 4.56 -10.96
CA SER A 182 17.11 5.99 -10.85
C SER A 182 16.01 6.84 -11.50
N LEU A 183 15.83 8.06 -11.00
CA LEU A 183 14.98 9.08 -11.60
C LEU A 183 15.75 10.38 -11.69
N THR A 184 15.64 11.07 -12.82
CA THR A 184 16.10 12.47 -12.92
C THR A 184 14.97 13.38 -12.44
N LYS A 185 15.25 14.19 -11.42
CA LYS A 185 14.32 15.19 -10.86
C LYS A 185 15.12 16.43 -10.51
N THR A 186 14.57 17.62 -10.75
CA THR A 186 15.25 18.90 -10.46
C THR A 186 16.70 18.93 -10.96
N ASP A 187 16.91 18.45 -12.20
CA ASP A 187 18.21 18.28 -12.86
C ASP A 187 19.23 17.36 -12.17
N GLU A 188 18.86 16.71 -11.06
CA GLU A 188 19.69 15.77 -10.32
C GLU A 188 19.25 14.32 -10.52
N SER A 189 20.19 13.40 -10.41
CA SER A 189 19.92 11.95 -10.49
C SER A 189 19.66 11.37 -9.11
N PHE A 190 18.43 10.97 -8.83
CA PHE A 190 18.05 10.29 -7.60
C PHE A 190 18.21 8.79 -7.75
N GLY A 191 18.86 8.15 -6.78
CA GLY A 191 18.84 6.70 -6.62
C GLY A 191 17.67 6.28 -5.73
N TYR A 192 16.99 5.18 -6.08
CA TYR A 192 15.89 4.60 -5.34
C TYR A 192 16.15 3.13 -5.01
N ALA A 193 15.76 2.72 -3.80
CA ALA A 193 15.56 1.33 -3.40
C ALA A 193 14.20 1.22 -2.70
N THR A 194 13.28 0.48 -3.33
CA THR A 194 11.98 0.12 -2.75
C THR A 194 12.01 -1.34 -2.33
N VAL A 195 11.78 -1.63 -1.06
CA VAL A 195 11.60 -3.00 -0.56
C VAL A 195 10.11 -3.19 -0.27
N VAL A 196 9.50 -4.11 -1.01
CA VAL A 196 8.15 -4.60 -0.71
C VAL A 196 8.34 -5.93 0.01
N ALA A 197 7.79 -6.05 1.20
CA ALA A 197 7.79 -7.27 1.99
C ALA A 197 6.36 -7.66 2.34
N ARG A 198 6.08 -8.96 2.39
CA ARG A 198 4.85 -9.50 2.94
C ARG A 198 5.20 -10.38 4.13
N SER A 199 4.51 -10.16 5.23
CA SER A 199 4.50 -11.04 6.40
C SER A 199 3.06 -11.48 6.58
N GLU A 200 2.75 -12.74 6.25
CA GLU A 200 1.41 -13.30 6.34
C GLU A 200 0.35 -12.42 5.64
N ASN A 201 -0.56 -11.81 6.40
CA ASN A 201 -1.63 -10.91 5.93
C ASN A 201 -1.28 -9.41 6.01
N VAL A 202 0.00 -9.05 6.16
CA VAL A 202 0.48 -7.66 6.17
C VAL A 202 1.51 -7.46 5.06
N VAL A 203 1.37 -6.39 4.29
CA VAL A 203 2.36 -5.92 3.31
C VAL A 203 2.99 -4.63 3.82
N ILE A 204 4.32 -4.59 3.77
CA ILE A 204 5.15 -3.44 4.13
C ILE A 204 5.84 -2.98 2.85
N THR A 205 5.64 -1.71 2.48
CA THR A 205 6.37 -1.08 1.37
C THR A 205 7.21 0.04 1.93
N LEU A 206 8.54 -0.09 1.82
CA LEU A 206 9.51 0.92 2.23
C LEU A 206 10.23 1.45 0.99
N THR A 207 10.29 2.77 0.83
CA THR A 207 11.07 3.41 -0.23
C THR A 207 12.14 4.29 0.39
N TYR A 208 13.40 4.05 0.01
CA TYR A 208 14.54 4.86 0.39
C TYR A 208 15.19 5.46 -0.85
N ASN A 209 15.35 6.78 -0.86
CA ASN A 209 15.97 7.47 -1.98
C ASN A 209 16.86 8.62 -1.53
N GLY A 210 17.72 9.07 -2.45
CA GLY A 210 18.56 10.22 -2.23
C GLY A 210 19.23 10.70 -3.50
N ALA A 211 19.72 11.93 -3.43
CA ALA A 211 20.49 12.58 -4.49
C ALA A 211 21.61 13.42 -3.87
N GLY A 212 22.70 13.55 -4.60
CA GLY A 212 23.68 14.61 -4.39
C GLY A 212 23.24 15.85 -5.16
N TYR A 213 23.50 17.02 -4.60
CA TYR A 213 23.29 18.32 -5.23
C TYR A 213 24.60 19.08 -5.33
N ALA A 214 24.65 20.08 -6.20
CA ALA A 214 25.78 20.99 -6.34
C ALA A 214 27.11 20.23 -6.59
N GLY A 215 27.07 19.28 -7.52
CA GLY A 215 28.22 18.45 -7.91
C GLY A 215 28.54 17.29 -6.97
N ALA A 216 27.82 17.15 -5.84
CA ALA A 216 27.94 15.97 -5.00
C ALA A 216 27.39 14.73 -5.71
N LYS A 217 28.03 13.58 -5.50
CA LYS A 217 27.54 12.30 -6.03
C LYS A 217 26.28 11.86 -5.30
N SER A 218 25.35 11.29 -6.05
CA SER A 218 24.21 10.57 -5.48
C SER A 218 24.65 9.30 -4.74
N PRO A 219 23.89 8.86 -3.72
CA PRO A 219 24.20 7.65 -2.97
C PRO A 219 24.31 6.44 -3.90
N ALA A 220 25.24 5.54 -3.59
CA ALA A 220 25.38 4.29 -4.32
C ALA A 220 24.13 3.42 -4.13
N ALA A 221 23.71 2.72 -5.19
CA ALA A 221 22.55 1.83 -5.12
C ALA A 221 22.69 0.75 -4.05
N SER A 222 23.90 0.22 -3.84
CA SER A 222 24.19 -0.78 -2.79
C SER A 222 23.93 -0.24 -1.37
N ASP A 223 24.25 1.03 -1.12
CA ASP A 223 24.03 1.66 0.19
C ASP A 223 22.55 1.90 0.43
N LEU A 224 21.83 2.33 -0.61
CA LEU A 224 20.37 2.45 -0.57
C LEU A 224 19.70 1.10 -0.28
N VAL A 225 20.11 0.04 -0.98
CA VAL A 225 19.57 -1.32 -0.77
C VAL A 225 19.85 -1.82 0.64
N LYS A 226 21.08 -1.65 1.14
CA LYS A 226 21.47 -2.05 2.50
C LYS A 226 20.64 -1.32 3.55
N GLY A 227 20.49 0.00 3.41
CA GLY A 227 19.69 0.82 4.30
C GLY A 227 18.22 0.43 4.30
N ALA A 228 17.63 0.32 3.11
CA ALA A 228 16.22 -0.05 2.93
C ALA A 228 15.94 -1.44 3.52
N THR A 229 16.79 -2.43 3.22
CA THR A 229 16.65 -3.81 3.73
C THR A 229 16.69 -3.86 5.24
N LYS A 230 17.64 -3.15 5.87
CA LYS A 230 17.73 -3.09 7.34
C LYS A 230 16.45 -2.50 7.94
N ALA A 231 16.01 -1.35 7.43
CA ALA A 231 14.81 -0.68 7.93
C ALA A 231 13.53 -1.52 7.71
N THR A 232 13.40 -2.24 6.60
CA THR A 232 12.24 -3.12 6.37
C THR A 232 12.23 -4.31 7.34
N LYS A 233 13.40 -4.86 7.70
CA LYS A 233 13.48 -5.92 8.73
C LYS A 233 12.99 -5.43 10.09
N GLU A 234 13.42 -4.24 10.51
CA GLU A 234 12.94 -3.62 11.75
C GLU A 234 11.42 -3.43 11.70
N ALA A 235 10.90 -2.92 10.57
CA ALA A 235 9.48 -2.68 10.40
C ALA A 235 8.62 -3.96 10.42
N VAL A 236 9.09 -5.06 9.80
CA VAL A 236 8.43 -6.36 9.87
C VAL A 236 8.38 -6.85 11.31
N ALA A 237 9.50 -6.76 12.04
CA ALA A 237 9.57 -7.17 13.44
C ALA A 237 8.68 -6.31 14.37
N ALA A 238 8.38 -5.07 13.97
CA ALA A 238 7.49 -4.19 14.73
C ALA A 238 6.00 -4.53 14.57
N VAL A 239 5.61 -5.37 13.61
CA VAL A 239 4.23 -5.81 13.46
C VAL A 239 3.84 -6.67 14.68
N PRO A 240 2.78 -6.32 15.43
CA PRO A 240 2.41 -7.05 16.63
C PRO A 240 2.15 -8.53 16.35
N GLY A 241 2.83 -9.41 17.08
CA GLY A 241 2.72 -10.86 16.92
C GLY A 241 3.56 -11.47 15.80
N ALA A 242 4.41 -10.68 15.11
CA ALA A 242 5.31 -11.18 14.06
C ALA A 242 6.47 -12.05 14.58
N ALA A 243 6.61 -12.20 15.90
CA ALA A 243 7.46 -13.21 16.50
C ALA A 243 6.77 -14.59 16.41
N GLY A 244 7.26 -15.41 15.48
CA GLY A 244 6.94 -16.83 15.32
C GLY A 244 8.17 -17.55 14.78
#